data_AF-A0A1V6GKC0-F1
#
_entry.id   AF-A0A1V6GKC0-F1
#
_cell.length_a   1.000
_cell.length_b   1.000
_cell.length_c   1.000
_cell.angle_alpha   90.00
_cell.angle_beta   90.00
_cell.angle_gamma   90.00
#
_symmetry.space_group_name_H-M   'P 1'
#
loop_
_entity.id
_entity.type
_entity.pdbx_description
1 polymer ?
#
loop_
_entity_poly.entity_id
_entity_poly.type
_entity_poly.pdbx_seq_one_letter_code
_entity_poly.pdbx_strand_id
1 'polypeptide(L)' 'MANRSTNTFKKKQREEEKRRKRLAKEAKKIERKEVKANRDPLLGEEDPDIAGIIPGPQPRPEE' A
#
# COMPACT_ATOMS: atom_id res chain seq x y z
N MET A 1 -13.45 -25.26 -39.75
CA MET A 1 -12.97 -24.96 -38.38
C MET A 1 -12.77 -23.44 -38.24
N ALA A 2 -13.68 -22.69 -37.61
CA ALA A 2 -13.56 -21.21 -37.66
C ALA A 2 -14.17 -20.41 -36.48
N ASN A 3 -14.57 -21.01 -35.35
CA ASN A 3 -15.35 -20.29 -34.32
C ASN A 3 -14.68 -20.20 -32.92
N ARG A 4 -13.35 -20.24 -32.81
CA ARG A 4 -12.62 -20.24 -31.51
C ARG A 4 -11.81 -18.96 -31.19
N SER A 5 -11.85 -17.92 -32.02
CA SER A 5 -10.93 -16.76 -31.94
C SER A 5 -11.27 -15.70 -30.87
N THR A 6 -12.54 -15.54 -30.51
CA THR A 6 -12.95 -14.48 -29.55
C THR A 6 -12.53 -14.80 -28.12
N ASN A 7 -12.51 -16.09 -27.76
CA ASN A 7 -12.09 -16.55 -26.44
C ASN A 7 -10.56 -16.41 -26.25
N THR A 8 -9.77 -16.71 -27.29
CA THR A 8 -8.30 -16.58 -27.23
C THR A 8 -7.84 -15.13 -27.12
N PHE A 9 -8.50 -14.20 -27.82
CA PHE A 9 -8.19 -12.78 -27.70
C PHE A 9 -8.52 -12.21 -26.31
N LYS A 10 -9.70 -12.50 -25.78
CA LYS A 10 -10.08 -12.09 -24.41
C LYS A 10 -9.17 -12.71 -23.35
N LYS A 11 -8.74 -13.97 -23.54
CA LYS A 11 -7.76 -14.63 -22.68
C LYS A 11 -6.41 -13.90 -22.71
N LYS A 12 -5.92 -13.56 -23.90
CA LYS A 12 -4.67 -12.80 -24.06
C LYS A 12 -4.73 -11.44 -23.37
N GLN A 13 -5.80 -10.66 -23.58
CA GLN A 13 -6.00 -9.38 -22.89
C GLN A 13 -5.98 -9.53 -21.36
N ARG A 14 -6.71 -10.52 -20.83
CA ARG A 14 -6.74 -10.80 -19.39
C ARG A 14 -5.36 -11.18 -18.83
N GLU A 15 -4.56 -11.94 -19.57
CA GLU A 15 -3.20 -12.29 -19.17
C GLU A 15 -2.26 -11.09 -19.21
N GLU A 16 -2.37 -10.25 -20.25
CA GLU A 16 -1.61 -8.99 -20.33
C GLU A 16 -1.97 -8.04 -19.19
N GLU A 17 -3.25 -7.86 -18.86
CA GLU A 17 -3.68 -7.06 -17.71
C GLU A 17 -3.14 -7.59 -16.38
N LYS A 18 -3.16 -8.92 -16.18
CA LYS A 18 -2.58 -9.54 -14.98
C LYS A 18 -1.07 -9.27 -14.91
N ARG A 19 -0.36 -9.38 -16.03
CA ARG A 19 1.09 -9.09 -16.10
C ARG A 19 1.36 -7.61 -15.79
N ARG A 20 0.62 -6.68 -16.41
CA ARG A 20 0.73 -5.24 -16.15
C ARG A 20 0.47 -4.90 -14.68
N LYS A 21 -0.56 -5.49 -14.06
CA LYS A 21 -0.85 -5.30 -12.64
C LYS A 21 0.26 -5.83 -11.72
N ARG A 22 0.89 -6.95 -12.06
CA ARG A 22 2.04 -7.49 -11.29
C ARG A 22 3.24 -6.55 -11.38
N LEU A 23 3.61 -6.13 -12.59
CA LEU A 23 4.70 -5.17 -12.80
C LEU A 23 4.46 -3.85 -12.05
N ALA A 24 3.24 -3.31 -12.10
CA ALA A 24 2.90 -2.08 -11.38
C ALA A 24 2.98 -2.26 -9.85
N LYS A 25 2.59 -3.44 -9.31
CA LYS A 25 2.74 -3.75 -7.88
C LYS A 25 4.20 -3.88 -7.48
N GLU A 26 5.03 -4.49 -8.32
CA GLU A 26 6.46 -4.63 -8.08
C GLU A 26 7.14 -3.25 -8.09
N ALA A 27 6.87 -2.40 -9.08
CA ALA A 27 7.36 -1.02 -9.13
C ALA A 27 6.98 -0.25 -7.87
N LYS A 28 5.70 -0.27 -7.48
CA LYS A 28 5.22 0.39 -6.25
C LYS A 28 5.88 -0.16 -4.97
N LYS A 29 6.24 -1.45 -4.95
CA LYS A 29 6.93 -2.07 -3.82
C LYS A 29 8.38 -1.58 -3.73
N ILE A 30 9.05 -1.42 -4.87
CA ILE A 30 10.40 -0.86 -4.97
C ILE A 30 10.39 0.60 -4.51
N GLU A 31 9.50 1.43 -5.06
CA GLU A 31 9.32 2.83 -4.65
C GLU A 31 9.09 2.96 -3.13
N ARG A 32 8.19 2.15 -2.55
CA ARG A 32 7.97 2.15 -1.10
C ARG A 32 9.20 1.75 -0.30
N LYS A 33 9.98 0.79 -0.80
CA LYS A 33 11.22 0.36 -0.14
C LYS A 33 12.26 1.47 -0.19
N GLU A 34 12.40 2.16 -1.31
CA GLU A 34 13.29 3.31 -1.48
C GLU A 34 12.86 4.47 -0.58
N VAL A 35 11.57 4.84 -0.58
CA VAL A 35 11.03 5.87 0.33
C VAL A 35 11.28 5.51 1.78
N LYS A 36 11.07 4.25 2.18
CA LYS A 36 11.35 3.81 3.55
C LYS A 36 12.84 3.85 3.88
N ALA A 37 13.72 3.51 2.93
CA ALA A 37 15.16 3.53 3.14
C ALA A 37 15.73 4.96 3.19
N ASN A 38 15.16 5.87 2.41
CA ASN A 38 15.56 7.28 2.36
C ASN A 38 14.89 8.15 3.42
N ARG A 39 13.82 7.65 4.05
CA ARG A 39 13.20 8.34 5.18
C ARG A 39 14.14 8.23 6.36
N ASP A 40 14.58 9.38 6.86
CA ASP A 40 15.37 9.43 8.08
C ASP A 40 14.62 8.71 9.21
N PRO A 41 15.31 7.89 10.02
CA PRO A 41 14.69 7.36 11.23
C PRO A 41 14.18 8.54 12.04
N LEU A 42 12.93 8.47 12.50
CA LEU A 42 12.32 9.51 13.32
C LEU A 42 13.08 9.55 14.65
N LEU A 43 14.16 10.31 14.69
CA LEU A 43 15.01 10.52 15.84
C LEU A 43 14.40 11.65 16.65
N GLY A 44 13.63 11.27 17.67
CA GLY A 44 13.44 12.07 18.87
C GLY A 44 12.78 13.43 18.70
N GLU A 45 11.50 13.45 18.37
CA GLU A 45 10.54 14.42 18.90
C GLU A 45 9.16 13.76 18.77
N GLU A 46 8.43 13.60 19.88
CA GLU A 46 7.04 13.15 19.79
C GLU A 46 6.26 14.20 18.98
N ASP A 47 5.41 13.75 18.05
CA ASP A 47 4.55 14.67 17.29
C ASP A 47 3.77 15.53 18.29
N PRO A 48 3.76 16.87 18.15
CA PRO A 48 3.09 17.75 19.11
C PRO A 48 1.60 17.45 19.26
N ASP A 49 0.98 16.85 18.24
CA ASP A 49 -0.42 16.40 18.23
C ASP A 49 -0.64 15.10 19.03
N ILE A 50 0.40 14.27 19.20
CA ILE A 50 0.34 12.98 19.91
C ILE A 50 0.94 13.05 21.32
N ALA A 51 1.83 14.02 21.56
CA ALA A 51 2.46 14.23 22.86
C ALA A 51 1.41 14.38 23.97
N GLY A 52 1.48 13.54 25.00
CA GLY A 52 0.56 13.57 26.15
C GLY A 52 -0.78 12.85 25.97
N ILE A 53 -1.06 12.21 24.82
CA ILE A 53 -2.23 11.35 24.67
C ILE A 53 -1.96 10.01 25.36
N ILE A 54 -2.69 9.74 26.44
CA ILE A 54 -2.67 8.45 27.11
C ILE A 54 -3.68 7.53 26.43
N PRO A 55 -3.25 6.39 25.86
CA PRO A 55 -4.17 5.43 25.27
C PRO A 55 -5.04 4.80 26.37
N GLY A 56 -6.35 4.89 26.22
CA GLY A 56 -7.31 4.34 27.17
C GLY A 56 -8.53 5.24 27.34
N PRO A 57 -9.53 4.80 28.12
CA PRO A 57 -10.62 5.67 28.52
C PRO A 57 -10.09 6.82 29.38
N GLN A 58 -10.61 8.03 29.16
CA GLN A 58 -10.28 9.17 30.03
C GLN A 58 -10.68 8.87 31.47
N PRO A 59 -9.87 9.27 32.47
CA PRO A 59 -10.22 9.12 33.88
C PRO A 59 -11.52 9.88 34.19
N ARG A 60 -12.31 9.35 35.13
CA ARG A 60 -13.50 10.05 35.62
C ARG A 60 -13.06 11.21 36.51
N PRO A 61 -13.77 12.35 36.51
CA PRO A 61 -13.50 13.42 37.46
C PRO A 61 -13.67 12.90 38.90
N GLU A 62 -12.76 13.28 39.80
CA GLU A 62 -12.91 13.09 41.24
C GLU A 62 -14.09 13.97 41.70
N GLU A 63 -15.08 13.37 42.38
CA GLU A 63 -16.14 14.13 43.09
C GLU A 63 -15.61 14.67 44.42
#